data_AF-A0A0L1KUI7-F1
#
_entry.id   AF-A0A0L1KUI7-F1
#
_cell.length_a   1.000
_cell.length_b   1.000
_cell.length_c   1.000
_cell.angle_alpha   90.00
_cell.angle_beta   90.00
_cell.angle_gamma   90.00
#
_symmetry.space_group_name_H-M   'P 1'
#
loop_
_entity.id
_entity.type
_entity.pdbx_description
1 polymer ?
#
loop_
_entity_poly.entity_id
_entity_poly.type
_entity_poly.pdbx_seq_one_letter_code
_entity_poly.pdbx_strand_id
1 'polypeptide(L)'
;MKYFVAYKNHFSGSIDFTRLPVALVLLFLTENQLSGSVVLTQLPSSLEKLDLSRNKFSGSLDLKRLPSSLSSLLLNNNSFSGTVDLSQLPQRPKQLDLSNNELLGEVFFGSLL
;
A
#
# COMPACT_ATOMS: atom_id res chain seq x y z
N MET A 1 -7.21 10.83 -15.21
CA MET A 1 -7.91 10.75 -13.91
C MET A 1 -6.89 10.89 -12.79
N LYS A 2 -7.09 11.82 -11.83
CA LYS A 2 -6.14 12.08 -10.72
C LYS A 2 -6.58 11.48 -9.39
N TYR A 3 -7.89 11.37 -9.16
CA TYR A 3 -8.45 10.87 -7.92
C TYR A 3 -9.39 9.73 -8.27
N PHE A 4 -9.22 8.58 -7.60
CA PHE A 4 -10.15 7.47 -7.67
C PHE A 4 -10.55 7.09 -6.26
N VAL A 5 -11.85 7.21 -5.96
CA VAL A 5 -12.42 6.97 -4.63
C VAL A 5 -13.58 6.01 -4.82
N ALA A 6 -13.46 4.81 -4.25
CA ALA A 6 -14.44 3.75 -4.39
C ALA A 6 -14.52 2.89 -3.11
N TYR A 7 -14.33 3.51 -1.94
CA TYR A 7 -14.40 2.83 -0.65
C TYR A 7 -15.83 2.37 -0.31
N LYS A 8 -15.98 1.40 0.59
CA LYS A 8 -17.27 0.88 1.10
C LYS A 8 -18.16 0.31 0.00
N ASN A 9 -17.61 -0.60 -0.79
CA ASN A 9 -18.32 -1.30 -1.85
C ASN A 9 -18.09 -2.81 -1.76
N HIS A 10 -18.54 -3.54 -2.78
CA HIS A 10 -18.33 -4.98 -2.90
C HIS A 10 -17.39 -5.32 -4.07
N PHE A 11 -16.48 -4.40 -4.44
CA PHE A 11 -15.49 -4.70 -5.48
C PHE A 11 -14.62 -5.88 -5.05
N SER A 12 -14.33 -6.76 -5.99
CA SER A 12 -13.59 -8.00 -5.77
C SER A 12 -12.60 -8.23 -6.92
N GLY A 13 -11.81 -9.30 -6.82
CA GLY A 13 -10.70 -9.56 -7.73
C GLY A 13 -9.42 -8.83 -7.31
N SER A 14 -8.43 -8.83 -8.20
CA SER A 14 -7.11 -8.25 -7.97
C SER A 14 -6.93 -6.92 -8.70
N ILE A 15 -5.92 -6.15 -8.31
CA ILE A 15 -5.55 -4.90 -8.99
C ILE A 15 -4.22 -5.10 -9.72
N ASP A 16 -4.19 -4.76 -11.00
CA ASP A 16 -2.96 -4.62 -11.77
C ASP A 16 -2.46 -3.17 -11.69
N PHE A 17 -1.45 -2.92 -10.85
CA PHE A 17 -0.90 -1.57 -10.67
C PHE A 17 -0.23 -1.00 -11.93
N THR A 18 0.18 -1.84 -12.88
CA THR A 18 0.74 -1.38 -14.16
C THR A 18 -0.29 -0.67 -15.04
N ARG A 19 -1.59 -0.82 -14.72
CA ARG A 19 -2.71 -0.22 -15.44
C ARG A 19 -3.29 1.00 -14.75
N LEU A 20 -2.72 1.42 -13.62
CA LEU A 20 -3.16 2.65 -12.97
C LEU A 20 -2.83 3.87 -13.85
N PRO A 21 -3.69 4.90 -13.88
CA PRO A 21 -3.39 6.12 -14.59
C PRO A 21 -2.08 6.73 -14.12
N VAL A 22 -1.19 7.09 -15.05
CA VAL A 22 0.13 7.65 -14.74
C VAL A 22 0.04 8.94 -13.91
N ALA A 23 -1.05 9.69 -14.03
CA ALA A 23 -1.31 10.92 -13.28
C ALA A 23 -2.15 10.72 -12.00
N LEU A 24 -2.33 9.47 -11.54
CA LEU A 24 -3.11 9.18 -10.33
C LEU A 24 -2.36 9.69 -9.09
N VAL A 25 -3.07 10.47 -8.28
CA VAL A 25 -2.57 11.11 -7.04
C VAL A 25 -3.16 10.42 -5.81
N LEU A 26 -4.41 9.98 -5.89
CA LEU A 26 -5.12 9.35 -4.79
C LEU A 26 -5.88 8.12 -5.27
N LEU A 27 -5.69 7.02 -4.54
CA LEU A 27 -6.42 5.77 -4.72
C LEU A 27 -6.97 5.28 -3.38
N PHE A 28 -8.28 5.42 -3.19
CA PHE A 28 -8.98 4.93 -1.99
C PHE A 28 -9.94 3.80 -2.37
N LEU A 29 -9.61 2.59 -1.89
CA LEU A 29 -10.34 1.35 -2.13
C LEU A 29 -10.71 0.63 -0.83
N THR A 30 -10.64 1.35 0.28
CA THR A 30 -10.96 0.89 1.64
C THR A 30 -12.31 0.19 1.73
N GLU A 31 -12.44 -0.83 2.57
CA GLU A 31 -13.72 -1.53 2.81
C GLU A 31 -14.32 -2.09 1.51
N ASN A 32 -13.59 -3.00 0.88
CA ASN A 32 -14.05 -3.77 -0.27
C ASN A 32 -13.72 -5.26 -0.06
N GLN A 33 -13.88 -6.07 -1.11
CA GLN A 33 -13.54 -7.50 -1.12
C GLN A 33 -12.38 -7.79 -2.09
N LEU A 34 -11.54 -6.80 -2.36
CA LEU A 34 -10.39 -6.94 -3.26
C LEU A 34 -9.36 -7.87 -2.63
N SER A 35 -8.63 -8.60 -3.46
CA SER A 35 -7.78 -9.71 -3.04
C SER A 35 -6.57 -9.89 -3.95
N GLY A 36 -5.77 -10.91 -3.65
CA GLY A 36 -4.51 -11.17 -4.36
C GLY A 36 -3.34 -10.34 -3.83
N SER A 37 -2.21 -10.46 -4.49
CA SER A 37 -0.99 -9.73 -4.15
C SER A 37 -0.93 -8.36 -4.83
N VAL A 38 -0.23 -7.43 -4.19
CA VAL A 38 0.01 -6.09 -4.74
C VAL A 38 1.49 -5.89 -5.01
N VAL A 39 1.82 -5.29 -6.16
CA VAL A 39 3.21 -5.01 -6.54
C VAL A 39 3.48 -3.52 -6.34
N LEU A 40 3.75 -3.12 -5.10
CA LEU A 40 3.90 -1.70 -4.71
C LEU A 40 4.97 -0.94 -5.50
N THR A 41 5.96 -1.66 -6.05
CA THR A 41 7.01 -1.09 -6.90
C THR A 41 6.51 -0.59 -8.26
N GLN A 42 5.25 -0.89 -8.64
CA GLN A 42 4.59 -0.46 -9.87
C GLN A 42 3.63 0.72 -9.66
N LEU A 43 3.60 1.32 -8.47
CA LEU A 43 2.76 2.49 -8.23
C LEU A 43 3.22 3.68 -9.07
N PRO A 44 2.28 4.49 -9.62
CA PRO A 44 2.66 5.65 -10.43
C PRO A 44 3.42 6.68 -9.57
N SER A 45 4.40 7.33 -10.17
CA SER A 45 5.29 8.28 -9.48
C SER A 45 4.57 9.51 -8.93
N SER A 46 3.36 9.82 -9.41
CA SER A 46 2.53 10.91 -8.89
C SER A 46 1.69 10.54 -7.66
N LEU A 47 1.66 9.27 -7.24
CA LEU A 47 0.75 8.81 -6.20
C LEU A 47 1.15 9.33 -4.82
N GLU A 48 0.27 10.09 -4.18
CA GLU A 48 0.50 10.69 -2.87
C GLU A 48 -0.18 9.92 -1.75
N LYS A 49 -1.35 9.31 -2.01
CA LYS A 49 -2.13 8.58 -1.00
C LYS A 49 -2.70 7.28 -1.57
N LEU A 50 -2.41 6.19 -0.87
CA LEU A 50 -2.94 4.86 -1.16
C LEU A 50 -3.62 4.30 0.08
N ASP A 51 -4.91 4.00 -0.03
CA ASP A 51 -5.66 3.29 1.00
C ASP A 51 -6.30 2.02 0.42
N LEU A 52 -5.76 0.88 0.84
CA LEU A 52 -6.22 -0.46 0.51
C LEU A 52 -6.74 -1.20 1.76
N SER A 53 -6.96 -0.47 2.86
CA SER A 53 -7.30 -1.07 4.14
C SER A 53 -8.65 -1.79 4.10
N ARG A 54 -8.85 -2.76 5.01
CA ARG A 54 -10.11 -3.51 5.14
C ARG A 54 -10.51 -4.19 3.82
N ASN A 55 -9.58 -4.97 3.27
CA ASN A 55 -9.75 -5.82 2.09
C ASN A 55 -9.26 -7.24 2.40
N LYS A 56 -9.03 -8.05 1.37
CA LYS A 56 -8.53 -9.44 1.46
C LYS A 56 -7.20 -9.59 0.69
N PHE A 57 -6.41 -8.53 0.59
CA PHE A 57 -5.10 -8.60 -0.06
C PHE A 57 -4.14 -9.48 0.75
N SER A 58 -3.21 -10.13 0.06
CA SER A 58 -2.27 -11.08 0.66
C SER A 58 -0.91 -11.04 -0.01
N GLY A 59 0.02 -11.88 0.46
CA GLY A 59 1.39 -11.93 -0.05
C GLY A 59 2.33 -10.93 0.62
N SER A 60 3.59 -10.93 0.18
CA SER A 60 4.65 -10.11 0.75
C SER A 60 4.63 -8.67 0.24
N LEU A 61 5.08 -7.75 1.10
CA LEU A 61 5.23 -6.34 0.74
C LEU A 61 6.69 -6.02 0.40
N ASP A 62 6.92 -5.47 -0.79
CA ASP A 62 8.20 -4.85 -1.17
C ASP A 62 8.08 -3.32 -1.06
N LEU A 63 8.78 -2.73 -0.10
CA LEU A 63 8.74 -1.30 0.21
C LEU A 63 9.89 -0.50 -0.41
N LYS A 64 10.83 -1.15 -1.15
CA LYS A 64 12.09 -0.53 -1.60
C LYS A 64 11.93 0.59 -2.62
N ARG A 65 10.84 0.59 -3.39
CA ARG A 65 10.64 1.49 -4.54
C ARG A 65 9.28 2.21 -4.52
N LEU A 66 8.84 2.62 -3.34
CA LEU A 66 7.64 3.44 -3.22
C LEU A 66 7.84 4.81 -3.90
N PRO A 67 6.80 5.41 -4.50
CA PRO A 67 6.88 6.75 -5.08
C PRO A 67 7.37 7.79 -4.08
N SER A 68 8.23 8.71 -4.52
CA SER A 68 8.81 9.74 -3.66
C SER A 68 7.81 10.81 -3.19
N SER A 69 6.65 10.86 -3.83
CA SER A 69 5.47 11.67 -3.47
C SER A 69 4.57 11.00 -2.44
N LEU A 70 4.73 9.69 -2.20
CA LEU A 70 3.83 8.93 -1.35
C LEU A 70 3.95 9.39 0.10
N SER A 71 2.84 9.90 0.63
CA SER A 71 2.74 10.49 1.97
C SER A 71 1.91 9.65 2.93
N SER A 72 0.98 8.83 2.41
CA SER A 72 0.12 7.96 3.21
C SER A 72 -0.05 6.61 2.51
N LEU A 73 0.29 5.54 3.23
CA LEU A 73 0.14 4.15 2.81
C LEU A 73 -0.62 3.37 3.89
N LEU A 74 -1.90 3.10 3.64
CA LEU A 74 -2.78 2.38 4.56
C LEU A 74 -3.08 0.99 3.98
N LEU A 75 -2.51 -0.04 4.60
CA LEU A 75 -2.62 -1.45 4.19
C LEU A 75 -3.23 -2.32 5.29
N ASN A 76 -3.68 -1.71 6.38
CA ASN A 76 -4.16 -2.39 7.56
C ASN A 76 -5.46 -3.18 7.32
N ASN A 77 -5.70 -4.19 8.16
CA ASN A 77 -6.86 -5.09 8.03
C ASN A 77 -6.90 -5.78 6.67
N ASN A 78 -5.82 -6.50 6.35
CA ASN A 78 -5.68 -7.39 5.20
C ASN A 78 -5.02 -8.70 5.69
N SER A 79 -4.59 -9.55 4.75
CA SER A 79 -3.87 -10.81 5.01
C SER A 79 -2.46 -10.77 4.41
N PHE A 80 -1.81 -9.60 4.38
CA PHE A 80 -0.41 -9.50 3.95
C PHE A 80 0.48 -10.30 4.90
N SER A 81 1.47 -11.01 4.37
CA SER A 81 2.30 -11.92 5.14
C SER A 81 3.76 -11.90 4.69
N GLY A 82 4.60 -12.66 5.38
CA GLY A 82 6.04 -12.71 5.12
C GLY A 82 6.80 -11.56 5.77
N THR A 83 8.13 -11.57 5.58
CA THR A 83 9.03 -10.62 6.24
C THR A 83 9.01 -9.27 5.55
N VAL A 84 8.77 -8.21 6.32
CA VAL A 84 8.87 -6.82 5.85
C VAL A 84 10.13 -6.18 6.39
N ASP A 85 10.93 -5.63 5.48
CA ASP A 85 12.11 -4.85 5.81
C ASP A 85 11.74 -3.35 5.91
N LEU A 86 11.52 -2.88 7.14
CA LEU A 86 11.16 -1.48 7.42
C LEU A 86 12.35 -0.52 7.27
N SER A 87 13.59 -1.02 7.22
CA SER A 87 14.78 -0.17 6.97
C SER A 87 14.77 0.47 5.58
N GLN A 88 13.98 -0.11 4.66
CA GLN A 88 13.84 0.33 3.27
C GLN A 88 12.72 1.36 3.09
N LEU A 89 12.03 1.74 4.16
CA LEU A 89 11.03 2.80 4.08
C LEU A 89 11.72 4.09 3.64
N PRO A 90 11.23 4.76 2.58
CA PRO A 90 11.71 6.10 2.28
C PRO A 90 11.47 6.99 3.51
N GLN A 91 12.30 8.01 3.71
CA GLN A 91 12.21 8.97 4.83
C GLN A 91 10.94 9.86 4.81
N ARG A 92 9.93 9.49 4.01
CA ARG A 92 8.88 10.40 3.52
C ARG A 92 7.42 10.02 3.81
N PRO A 93 6.98 8.75 3.89
CA PRO A 93 5.60 8.46 4.24
C PRO A 93 5.35 9.05 5.63
N LYS A 94 4.49 10.06 5.69
CA LYS A 94 4.08 10.68 6.95
C LYS A 94 3.20 9.73 7.75
N GLN A 95 2.58 8.78 7.05
CA GLN A 95 1.70 7.79 7.64
C GLN A 95 1.90 6.45 6.94
N LEU A 96 2.20 5.44 7.74
CA LEU A 96 2.25 4.04 7.34
C LEU A 96 1.42 3.25 8.35
N ASP A 97 0.39 2.56 7.88
CA ASP A 97 -0.42 1.67 8.72
C ASP A 97 -0.42 0.26 8.13
N LEU A 98 0.28 -0.64 8.82
CA LEU A 98 0.40 -2.06 8.49
C LEU A 98 -0.35 -2.95 9.50
N SER A 99 -1.10 -2.37 10.44
CA SER A 99 -1.77 -3.10 11.52
C SER A 99 -2.75 -4.16 11.01
N ASN A 100 -3.04 -5.19 11.80
CA ASN A 100 -3.99 -6.25 11.46
C ASN A 100 -3.67 -6.91 10.10
N ASN A 101 -2.46 -7.47 10.00
CA ASN A 101 -1.98 -8.33 8.93
C ASN A 101 -1.20 -9.50 9.57
N GLU A 102 -0.64 -10.38 8.75
CA GLU A 102 0.18 -11.54 9.14
C GLU A 102 1.68 -11.29 8.86
N LEU A 103 2.10 -10.02 8.90
CA LEU A 103 3.46 -9.61 8.58
C LEU A 103 4.43 -10.03 9.70
N LEU A 104 5.60 -10.48 9.27
CA LEU A 104 6.72 -10.81 10.14
C LEU A 104 7.86 -9.82 9.91
N GLY A 105 8.84 -9.83 10.81
CA GLY A 105 10.06 -9.05 10.67
C GLY A 105 10.40 -8.27 11.91
N GLU A 106 11.58 -7.66 11.87
CA GLU A 106 12.09 -6.87 12.96
C GLU A 106 11.74 -5.40 12.73
N VAL A 107 11.22 -4.76 13.78
CA VAL A 107 10.94 -3.33 13.75
C VAL A 107 12.24 -2.59 14.05
N PHE A 108 12.99 -2.28 13.00
CA PHE A 108 14.18 -1.45 13.10
C PHE A 108 13.89 -0.03 12.66
N PHE A 109 13.86 0.87 13.63
CA PHE A 109 14.12 2.27 13.37
C PHE A 109 15.65 2.40 13.41
N GLY A 110 16.33 2.17 12.27
CA GLY A 110 17.75 2.51 12.16
C GLY A 110 17.94 3.95 12.64
N SER A 111 19.01 4.21 13.41
CA SER A 111 19.22 5.44 14.18
C SER A 111 18.82 6.71 13.41
N LEU A 112 17.56 7.11 13.57
CA LEU A 112 17.02 8.38 13.11
C LEU A 112 17.38 9.41 14.19
N LEU A 113 18.69 9.66 14.30
CA LEU A 113 19.30 10.84 14.88
C LEU A 113 20.20 11.46 13.81
#